data_AF-D0LQT1-F1
#
_entry.id   AF-D0LQT1-F1
#
_cell.length_a   1.000
_cell.length_b   1.000
_cell.length_c   1.000
_cell.angle_alpha   90.00
_cell.angle_beta   90.00
_cell.angle_gamma   90.00
#
_symmetry.space_group_name_H-M   'P 1'
#
loop_
_entity.id
_entity.type
_entity.pdbx_description
1 polymer ?
#
loop_
_entity_poly.entity_id
_entity_poly.type
_entity_poly.pdbx_seq_one_letter_code
_entity_poly.pdbx_strand_id
1 'polypeptide(L)'
;MEVNVKRCCGLDVHQASVVGCLLVEETGGLRSEVRSFGTTTKELKKLASWLREEGCTHVAMESTGVYWMPVYGVLEGDFELVVGNAQHIKQVPGRKTDVSDSQWLAQLLRFGLIRASFVPPKPLRELRDLLRYRRKLVRSRSAERNRLQKLLETGNIKLASVMSDVFGVSGKAMLQAILEGTRSNEEIVELARGSLRRKRLALLDALEGQFEGHHRFVLQTQLERLDELERHIATLEQRIDDKLTPYRAEHTRLTQIPGVSWVVAATIIAEIGVDMSAFKSAEACAAWVGVCPGNHESAGKRKRVGTRQGNEHLKSTLVEAAQAAARTKRTYLRDKFHRLRARIGHGKAVVAIAHKILRSAYHMLRTGSDYRELGESYLDQRDHKRLTQRLVRRLEAVGFHVTLTACEPPVPADATSEPPDPPSPAPPAPTSSAPAPTPSAPPASSAPSAPSAPSPRPGSQTAANAARRRRARARDPRLPPVGHTLRRTYRGVEHHVLLLPHGFEYGGTLYSSLSRVARAITGTAWNGFRFFRLGAKGATPV
;
A
#
# COMPACT_ATOMS: atom_id res chain seq x y z
N MET A 1 11.96 36.93 -18.06
CA MET A 1 12.16 35.96 -16.96
C MET A 1 13.44 36.36 -16.26
N GLU A 2 13.40 36.59 -14.95
CA GLU A 2 14.61 36.89 -14.16
C GLU A 2 15.52 35.65 -14.11
N VAL A 3 16.82 35.88 -14.23
CA VAL A 3 17.83 34.82 -14.14
C VAL A 3 18.07 34.52 -12.66
N ASN A 4 17.81 33.27 -12.25
CA ASN A 4 18.04 32.83 -10.88
C ASN A 4 19.45 32.26 -10.68
N VAL A 5 19.99 31.58 -11.69
CA VAL A 5 21.31 30.93 -11.59
C VAL A 5 22.20 31.30 -12.77
N LYS A 6 23.31 31.99 -12.48
CA LYS A 6 24.24 32.50 -13.49
C LYS A 6 25.13 31.41 -14.12
N ARG A 7 25.46 30.37 -13.36
CA ARG A 7 26.33 29.25 -13.77
C ARG A 7 25.71 27.91 -13.38
N CYS A 8 25.11 27.22 -14.34
CA CYS A 8 24.36 25.99 -14.08
C CYS A 8 24.51 24.96 -15.20
N CYS A 9 24.33 23.68 -14.86
CA CYS A 9 24.37 22.59 -15.82
C CYS A 9 23.10 21.75 -15.79
N GLY A 10 22.58 21.37 -16.95
CA GLY A 10 21.56 20.34 -17.11
C GLY A 10 22.18 19.04 -17.58
N LEU A 11 21.88 17.93 -16.91
CA LEU A 11 22.38 16.60 -17.22
C LEU A 11 21.24 15.70 -17.69
N ASP A 12 21.38 15.18 -18.89
CA ASP A 12 20.60 14.03 -19.34
C ASP A 12 21.38 12.74 -19.07
N VAL A 13 20.77 11.82 -18.33
CA VAL A 13 21.47 10.67 -17.73
C VAL A 13 20.88 9.36 -18.25
N HIS A 14 21.71 8.60 -18.95
CA HIS A 14 21.41 7.26 -19.45
C HIS A 14 22.26 6.20 -18.75
N GLN A 15 22.06 4.94 -19.11
CA GLN A 15 22.80 3.83 -18.50
C GLN A 15 24.31 3.91 -18.76
N ALA A 16 24.73 4.26 -19.99
CA ALA A 16 26.13 4.23 -20.42
C ALA A 16 26.77 5.62 -20.60
N SER A 17 25.95 6.67 -20.69
CA SER A 17 26.39 8.03 -21.00
C SER A 17 25.66 9.08 -20.15
N VAL A 18 26.33 10.20 -19.96
CA VAL A 18 25.77 11.44 -19.40
C VAL A 18 26.07 12.56 -20.36
N VAL A 19 25.05 13.28 -20.81
CA VAL A 19 25.20 14.49 -21.63
C VAL A 19 24.95 15.69 -20.74
N GLY A 20 25.96 16.55 -20.59
CA GLY A 20 25.86 17.76 -19.79
C GLY A 20 25.88 19.00 -20.67
N CYS A 21 24.89 19.88 -20.48
CA CYS A 21 24.89 21.23 -21.04
C CYS A 21 25.15 22.23 -19.92
N LEU A 22 26.28 22.91 -19.98
CA LEU A 22 26.67 23.99 -19.09
C LEU A 22 26.27 25.34 -19.68
N LEU A 23 25.65 26.18 -18.87
CA LEU A 23 25.33 27.57 -19.17
C LEU A 23 26.10 28.49 -18.21
N VAL A 24 26.89 29.41 -18.77
CA VAL A 24 27.68 30.39 -18.03
C VAL A 24 27.33 31.79 -18.52
N GLU A 25 26.84 32.63 -17.60
CA GLU A 25 26.64 34.05 -17.86
C GLU A 25 27.91 34.84 -17.62
N GLU A 26 28.37 35.53 -18.65
CA GLU A 26 29.58 36.36 -18.65
C GLU A 26 29.20 37.77 -19.16
N THR A 27 30.10 38.75 -18.99
CA THR A 27 29.86 40.18 -19.28
C THR A 27 29.49 40.48 -20.74
N GLY A 28 29.61 39.52 -21.66
CA GLY A 28 29.27 39.64 -23.08
C GLY A 28 28.12 38.74 -23.56
N GLY A 29 27.44 38.01 -22.68
CA GLY A 29 26.31 37.15 -23.05
C GLY A 29 26.30 35.79 -22.38
N LEU A 30 25.48 34.88 -22.91
CA LEU A 30 25.33 33.53 -22.40
C LEU A 30 26.21 32.55 -23.20
N ARG A 31 27.23 31.99 -22.55
CA ARG A 31 28.02 30.88 -23.09
C ARG A 31 27.30 29.56 -22.81
N SER A 32 27.20 28.72 -23.82
CA SER A 32 26.63 27.37 -23.74
C SER A 32 27.65 26.35 -24.23
N GLU A 33 27.93 25.35 -23.42
CA GLU A 33 28.86 24.27 -23.77
C GLU A 33 28.22 22.92 -23.48
N VAL A 34 28.34 21.97 -24.41
CA VAL A 34 27.81 20.61 -24.26
C VAL A 34 28.95 19.61 -24.31
N ARG A 35 29.00 18.72 -23.33
CA ARG A 35 29.96 17.60 -23.29
C ARG A 35 29.28 16.29 -22.92
N SER A 36 29.82 15.20 -23.44
CA SER A 36 29.37 13.84 -23.14
C SER A 36 30.43 13.10 -22.34
N PHE A 37 29.99 12.34 -21.35
CA PHE A 37 30.84 11.55 -20.46
C PHE A 37 30.30 10.13 -20.36
N GLY A 38 31.17 9.17 -20.03
CA GLY A 38 30.72 7.83 -19.60
C GLY A 38 30.15 7.83 -18.18
N THR A 39 29.49 6.74 -17.78
CA THR A 39 28.89 6.57 -16.44
C THR A 39 29.80 5.85 -15.43
N THR A 40 31.04 5.53 -15.79
CA THR A 40 32.02 4.98 -14.84
C THR A 40 32.46 6.05 -13.83
N THR A 41 32.91 5.67 -12.64
CA THR A 41 33.36 6.63 -11.62
C THR A 41 34.48 7.54 -12.12
N LYS A 42 35.40 7.04 -12.95
CA LYS A 42 36.46 7.85 -13.55
C LYS A 42 35.90 8.94 -14.46
N GLU A 43 34.94 8.58 -15.31
CA GLU A 43 34.30 9.52 -16.23
C GLU A 43 33.39 10.51 -15.49
N LEU A 44 32.65 10.08 -14.47
CA LEU A 44 31.86 10.98 -13.62
C LEU A 44 32.73 11.96 -12.83
N LYS A 45 33.94 11.56 -12.41
CA LYS A 45 34.91 12.49 -11.81
C LYS A 45 35.43 13.52 -12.83
N LYS A 46 35.63 13.12 -14.10
CA LYS A 46 35.96 14.09 -15.16
C LYS A 46 34.82 15.09 -15.39
N LEU A 47 33.58 14.62 -15.40
CA LEU A 47 32.39 15.49 -15.44
C LEU A 47 32.42 16.49 -14.27
N ALA A 48 32.64 16.02 -13.04
CA ALA A 48 32.73 16.87 -11.85
C ALA A 48 33.87 17.89 -11.93
N SER A 49 35.05 17.48 -12.39
CA SER A 49 36.20 18.40 -12.58
C SER A 49 35.90 19.47 -13.61
N TRP A 50 35.34 19.11 -14.77
CA TRP A 50 34.93 20.09 -15.79
C TRP A 50 33.94 21.11 -15.23
N LEU A 51 32.91 20.65 -14.51
CA LEU A 51 31.93 21.56 -13.90
C LEU A 51 32.56 22.49 -12.85
N ARG A 52 33.54 22.00 -12.10
CA ARG A 52 34.26 22.79 -11.08
C ARG A 52 35.17 23.83 -11.72
N GLU A 53 35.93 23.45 -12.74
CA GLU A 53 36.84 24.33 -13.50
C GLU A 53 36.08 25.50 -14.13
N GLU A 54 34.87 25.24 -14.63
CA GLU A 54 34.00 26.28 -15.21
C GLU A 54 33.20 27.09 -14.17
N GLY A 55 33.37 26.80 -12.87
CA GLY A 55 32.67 27.48 -11.78
C GLY A 55 31.16 27.24 -11.77
N CYS A 56 30.70 26.08 -12.24
CA CYS A 56 29.29 25.69 -12.14
C CYS A 56 28.86 25.61 -10.67
N THR A 57 27.68 26.14 -10.35
CA THR A 57 27.17 26.17 -8.97
C THR A 57 26.00 25.20 -8.76
N HIS A 58 25.14 25.05 -9.77
CA HIS A 58 23.94 24.22 -9.69
C HIS A 58 23.89 23.22 -10.83
N VAL A 59 23.43 22.01 -10.54
CA VAL A 59 23.30 20.93 -11.53
C VAL A 59 21.91 20.29 -11.45
N ALA A 60 21.20 20.24 -12.57
CA ALA A 60 19.90 19.61 -12.69
C ALA A 60 19.99 18.27 -13.42
N MET A 61 19.22 17.29 -12.99
CA MET A 61 19.10 15.98 -13.67
C MET A 61 17.68 15.43 -13.56
N GLU A 62 17.26 14.63 -14.53
CA GLU A 62 15.96 13.95 -14.49
C GLU A 62 16.00 12.71 -13.57
N SER A 63 14.92 12.45 -12.83
CA SER A 63 14.75 11.23 -12.02
C SER A 63 14.45 9.99 -12.88
N THR A 64 15.31 9.64 -13.83
CA THR A 64 15.13 8.49 -14.72
C THR A 64 15.71 7.21 -14.10
N GLY A 65 14.82 6.33 -13.61
CA GLY A 65 15.23 5.06 -13.00
C GLY A 65 16.21 5.23 -11.85
N VAL A 66 17.29 4.44 -11.86
CA VAL A 66 18.39 4.49 -10.88
C VAL A 66 19.63 5.21 -11.39
N TYR A 67 19.70 5.57 -12.68
CA TYR A 67 20.94 6.01 -13.33
C TYR A 67 21.43 7.38 -12.85
N TRP A 68 20.53 8.23 -12.39
CA TRP A 68 20.88 9.52 -11.78
C TRP A 68 21.61 9.36 -10.44
N MET A 69 21.43 8.24 -9.71
CA MET A 69 21.98 8.05 -8.36
C MET A 69 23.52 8.06 -8.30
N PRO A 70 24.27 7.34 -9.17
CA PRO A 70 25.73 7.43 -9.19
C PRO A 70 26.24 8.82 -9.60
N VAL A 71 25.56 9.50 -10.53
CA VAL A 71 25.90 10.88 -10.93
C VAL A 71 25.72 11.83 -9.74
N TYR A 72 24.57 11.77 -9.08
CA TYR A 72 24.28 12.53 -7.86
C TYR A 72 25.33 12.27 -6.78
N GLY A 73 25.68 11.00 -6.54
CA GLY A 73 26.66 10.64 -5.50
C GLY A 73 28.08 11.14 -5.75
N VAL A 74 28.49 11.37 -7.00
CA VAL A 74 29.81 11.95 -7.33
C VAL A 74 29.80 13.48 -7.22
N LEU A 75 28.66 14.11 -7.48
CA LEU A 75 28.51 15.58 -7.47
C LEU A 75 28.06 16.14 -6.11
N GLU A 76 27.51 15.30 -5.23
CA GLU A 76 27.02 15.68 -3.91
C GLU A 76 28.16 16.23 -3.04
N GLY A 77 27.96 17.43 -2.49
CA GLY A 77 28.94 18.15 -1.67
C GLY A 77 29.63 19.30 -2.40
N ASP A 78 29.75 19.21 -3.73
CA ASP A 78 30.40 20.24 -4.56
C ASP A 78 29.41 21.20 -5.25
N PHE A 79 28.18 20.75 -5.49
CA PHE A 79 27.17 21.49 -6.26
C PHE A 79 25.80 21.46 -5.58
N GLU A 80 24.98 22.47 -5.86
CA GLU A 80 23.55 22.43 -5.53
C GLU A 80 22.81 21.55 -6.56
N LEU A 81 22.35 20.38 -6.12
CA LEU A 81 21.79 19.36 -7.00
C LEU A 81 20.25 19.40 -7.03
N VAL A 82 19.70 19.52 -8.24
CA VAL A 82 18.25 19.54 -8.48
C VAL A 82 17.83 18.30 -9.26
N VAL A 83 17.22 17.33 -8.57
CA VAL A 83 16.63 16.15 -9.24
C VAL A 83 15.17 16.45 -9.57
N GLY A 84 14.87 16.66 -10.85
CA GLY A 84 13.53 16.98 -11.33
C GLY A 84 12.68 15.74 -11.61
N ASN A 85 11.37 15.86 -11.38
CA ASN A 85 10.42 14.80 -11.75
C ASN A 85 10.22 14.77 -13.27
N ALA A 86 10.52 13.61 -13.86
CA ALA A 86 10.33 13.31 -15.27
C ALA A 86 9.02 13.82 -15.89
N GLN A 87 7.90 13.62 -15.20
CA GLN A 87 6.56 13.97 -15.69
C GLN A 87 6.34 15.48 -15.79
N HIS A 88 7.08 16.28 -15.03
CA HIS A 88 6.99 17.74 -15.06
C HIS A 88 7.94 18.34 -16.11
N ILE A 89 9.08 17.69 -16.37
CA ILE A 89 10.10 18.16 -17.33
C ILE A 89 9.67 17.88 -18.78
N LYS A 90 9.04 16.73 -19.04
CA LYS A 90 8.69 16.23 -20.39
C LYS A 90 7.48 16.89 -21.07
N GLN A 91 6.86 17.92 -20.50
CA GLN A 91 5.61 18.50 -21.01
C GLN A 91 5.77 19.49 -22.19
N VAL A 92 6.89 19.47 -22.91
CA VAL A 92 7.10 20.32 -24.10
C VAL A 92 7.24 19.44 -25.35
N PRO A 93 6.28 19.46 -26.29
CA PRO A 93 6.37 18.71 -27.54
C PRO A 93 7.59 19.11 -28.38
N GLY A 94 8.23 18.15 -29.07
CA GLY A 94 9.22 18.41 -30.12
C GLY A 94 10.70 18.17 -29.78
N ARG A 95 11.04 17.64 -28.60
CA ARG A 95 12.43 17.32 -28.21
C ARG A 95 12.69 15.81 -28.26
N LYS A 96 13.81 15.42 -28.86
CA LYS A 96 14.07 14.01 -29.24
C LYS A 96 15.52 13.55 -29.06
N THR A 97 16.44 14.43 -28.65
CA THR A 97 17.87 14.10 -28.51
C THR A 97 18.39 14.41 -27.11
N ASP A 98 19.32 13.60 -26.62
CA ASP A 98 19.94 13.74 -25.28
C ASP A 98 20.55 15.14 -25.07
N VAL A 99 21.15 15.70 -26.12
CA VAL A 99 21.67 17.08 -26.12
C VAL A 99 20.54 18.09 -25.88
N SER A 100 19.43 17.98 -26.61
CA SER A 100 18.29 18.90 -26.46
C SER A 100 17.65 18.81 -25.07
N ASP A 101 17.66 17.63 -24.47
CA ASP A 101 17.13 17.40 -23.13
C ASP A 101 18.05 18.00 -22.05
N SER A 102 19.37 17.82 -22.16
CA SER A 102 20.36 18.44 -21.27
C SER A 102 20.32 19.98 -21.34
N GLN A 103 20.21 20.56 -22.54
CA GLN A 103 20.06 22.00 -22.75
C GLN A 103 18.77 22.53 -22.12
N TRP A 104 17.67 21.79 -22.29
CA TRP A 104 16.40 22.18 -21.70
C TRP A 104 16.44 22.17 -20.18
N LEU A 105 17.04 21.14 -19.57
CA LEU A 105 17.25 21.08 -18.13
C LEU A 105 18.08 22.26 -17.63
N ALA A 106 19.15 22.64 -18.34
CA ALA A 106 19.97 23.77 -17.98
C ALA A 106 19.19 25.09 -18.02
N GLN A 107 18.37 25.29 -19.06
CA GLN A 107 17.50 26.47 -19.17
C GLN A 107 16.44 26.53 -18.06
N LEU A 108 15.77 25.41 -17.79
CA LEU A 108 14.78 25.35 -16.72
C LEU A 108 15.42 25.63 -15.36
N LEU A 109 16.62 25.10 -15.10
CA LEU A 109 17.36 25.36 -13.87
C LEU A 109 17.74 26.84 -13.74
N ARG A 110 18.27 27.44 -14.82
CA ARG A 110 18.66 28.86 -14.88
C ARG A 110 17.55 29.80 -14.46
N PHE A 111 16.31 29.52 -14.85
CA PHE A 111 15.13 30.32 -14.53
C PHE A 111 14.37 29.83 -13.28
N GLY A 112 14.90 28.84 -12.54
CA GLY A 112 14.24 28.27 -11.36
C GLY A 112 12.90 27.58 -11.63
N LEU A 113 12.70 27.09 -12.86
CA LEU A 113 11.47 26.45 -13.31
C LEU A 113 11.42 24.95 -12.98
N ILE A 114 12.51 24.38 -12.43
CA ILE A 114 12.52 23.00 -11.96
C ILE A 114 12.14 22.96 -10.49
N ARG A 115 11.06 22.25 -10.19
CA ARG A 115 10.76 21.86 -8.80
C ARG A 115 11.62 20.67 -8.41
N ALA A 116 12.57 20.89 -7.50
CA ALA A 116 13.39 19.82 -6.92
C ALA A 116 12.51 18.75 -6.25
N SER A 117 12.83 17.49 -6.54
CA SER A 117 12.31 16.33 -5.81
C SER A 117 13.15 16.13 -4.55
N PHE A 118 12.51 15.72 -3.46
CA PHE A 118 13.23 15.40 -2.23
C PHE A 118 14.13 14.17 -2.43
N VAL A 119 15.44 14.37 -2.24
CA VAL A 119 16.46 13.32 -2.13
C VAL A 119 16.94 13.29 -0.69
N PRO A 120 16.80 12.18 0.06
CA PRO A 120 17.26 12.16 1.44
C PRO A 120 18.79 12.22 1.54
N PRO A 121 19.29 12.67 2.68
CA PRO A 121 20.69 12.49 3.07
C PRO A 121 21.15 11.04 2.93
N LYS A 122 22.45 10.85 2.69
CA LYS A 122 23.07 9.55 2.45
C LYS A 122 22.72 8.46 3.49
N PRO A 123 22.74 8.72 4.81
CA PRO A 123 22.36 7.68 5.79
C PRO A 123 20.92 7.17 5.63
N LEU A 124 20.00 8.04 5.24
CA LEU A 124 18.60 7.68 5.01
C LEU A 124 18.40 6.98 3.67
N ARG A 125 19.22 7.30 2.64
CA ARG A 125 19.23 6.55 1.37
C ARG A 125 19.67 5.10 1.58
N GLU A 126 20.71 4.86 2.39
CA GLU A 126 21.13 3.50 2.75
C GLU A 126 20.02 2.73 3.48
N LEU A 127 19.39 3.36 4.48
CA LEU A 127 18.26 2.76 5.21
C LEU A 127 17.09 2.43 4.27
N ARG A 128 16.79 3.33 3.31
CA ARG A 128 15.75 3.15 2.31
C ARG A 128 16.01 1.95 1.41
N ASP A 129 17.25 1.76 0.96
CA ASP A 129 17.61 0.62 0.11
C ASP A 129 17.42 -0.71 0.85
N LEU A 130 17.85 -0.78 2.12
CA LEU A 130 17.63 -1.95 2.98
C LEU A 130 16.15 -2.27 3.15
N LEU A 131 15.32 -1.27 3.48
CA LEU A 131 13.87 -1.46 3.67
C LEU A 131 13.15 -1.87 2.37
N ARG A 132 13.53 -1.26 1.24
CA ARG A 132 12.96 -1.62 -0.06
C ARG A 132 13.36 -3.04 -0.47
N TYR A 133 14.60 -3.45 -0.19
CA TYR A 133 15.05 -4.82 -0.46
C TYR A 133 14.39 -5.84 0.48
N ARG A 134 14.30 -5.55 1.79
CA ARG A 134 13.54 -6.36 2.75
C ARG A 134 12.11 -6.60 2.26
N ARG A 135 11.44 -5.57 1.73
CA ARG A 135 10.10 -5.71 1.16
C ARG A 135 10.05 -6.69 -0.01
N LYS A 136 11.07 -6.69 -0.89
CA LYS A 136 11.17 -7.66 -1.99
C LYS A 136 11.31 -9.08 -1.43
N LEU A 137 12.19 -9.31 -0.45
CA LEU A 137 12.35 -10.64 0.15
C LEU A 137 11.09 -11.12 0.87
N VAL A 138 10.40 -10.26 1.61
CA VAL A 138 9.11 -10.60 2.25
C VAL A 138 8.07 -11.01 1.21
N ARG A 139 8.00 -10.31 0.07
CA ARG A 139 7.11 -10.69 -1.05
C ARG A 139 7.52 -12.02 -1.67
N SER A 140 8.81 -12.25 -1.88
CA SER A 140 9.33 -13.53 -2.37
C SER A 140 8.98 -14.68 -1.43
N ARG A 141 9.15 -14.50 -0.11
CA ARG A 141 8.78 -15.50 0.91
C ARG A 141 7.29 -15.83 0.84
N SER A 142 6.43 -14.81 0.75
CA SER A 142 4.98 -15.04 0.60
C SER A 142 4.63 -15.76 -0.70
N ALA A 143 5.31 -15.43 -1.80
CA ALA A 143 5.13 -16.12 -3.06
C ALA A 143 5.56 -17.60 -2.98
N GLU A 144 6.66 -17.88 -2.29
CA GLU A 144 7.18 -19.24 -2.08
C GLU A 144 6.26 -20.07 -1.18
N ARG A 145 5.74 -19.48 -0.09
CA ARG A 145 4.69 -20.11 0.75
C ARG A 145 3.47 -20.50 -0.10
N ASN A 146 3.02 -19.63 -1.00
CA ASN A 146 1.89 -19.92 -1.87
C ASN A 146 2.22 -21.02 -2.91
N ARG A 147 3.47 -21.12 -3.38
CA ARG A 147 3.91 -22.19 -4.29
C ARG A 147 3.94 -23.54 -3.57
N LEU A 148 4.44 -23.57 -2.34
CA LEU A 148 4.45 -24.77 -1.51
C LEU A 148 3.04 -25.25 -1.19
N GLN A 149 2.13 -24.36 -0.81
CA GLN A 149 0.72 -24.76 -0.63
C GLN A 149 0.13 -25.38 -1.91
N LYS A 150 0.42 -24.82 -3.09
CA LYS A 150 -0.03 -25.41 -4.36
C LYS A 150 0.59 -26.77 -4.64
N LEU A 151 1.85 -27.00 -4.25
CA LEU A 151 2.49 -28.30 -4.35
C LEU A 151 1.80 -29.35 -3.48
N LEU A 152 1.41 -28.98 -2.25
CA LEU A 152 0.63 -29.88 -1.39
C LEU A 152 -0.71 -30.23 -2.06
N GLU A 153 -1.36 -29.25 -2.70
CA GLU A 153 -2.62 -29.48 -3.42
C GLU A 153 -2.46 -30.46 -4.60
N THR A 154 -1.32 -30.49 -5.31
CA THR A 154 -1.10 -31.45 -6.41
C THR A 154 -0.97 -32.88 -5.92
N GLY A 155 -0.34 -33.09 -4.76
CA GLY A 155 -0.30 -34.39 -4.08
C GLY A 155 -1.55 -34.71 -3.25
N ASN A 156 -2.62 -33.91 -3.38
CA ASN A 156 -3.86 -33.99 -2.61
C ASN A 156 -3.70 -33.88 -1.07
N ILE A 157 -2.62 -33.29 -0.58
CA ILE A 157 -2.39 -33.04 0.83
C ILE A 157 -3.09 -31.73 1.24
N LYS A 158 -4.15 -31.82 2.06
CA LYS A 158 -5.08 -30.72 2.38
C LYS A 158 -4.81 -30.03 3.72
N LEU A 159 -3.57 -30.00 4.18
CA LEU A 159 -3.21 -29.42 5.49
C LEU A 159 -3.76 -28.00 5.67
N ALA A 160 -3.71 -27.15 4.64
CA ALA A 160 -4.20 -25.77 4.67
C ALA A 160 -5.72 -25.64 4.94
N SER A 161 -6.51 -26.70 4.77
CA SER A 161 -7.94 -26.71 5.10
C SER A 161 -8.21 -26.91 6.60
N VAL A 162 -7.27 -27.53 7.32
CA VAL A 162 -7.43 -27.91 8.74
C VAL A 162 -6.68 -26.95 9.66
N MET A 163 -5.45 -26.58 9.27
CA MET A 163 -4.59 -25.71 10.07
C MET A 163 -4.62 -24.26 9.58
N SER A 164 -4.60 -23.33 10.54
CA SER A 164 -4.57 -21.89 10.26
C SER A 164 -3.23 -21.42 9.72
N ASP A 165 -2.13 -22.11 10.04
CA ASP A 165 -0.79 -21.81 9.53
C ASP A 165 0.01 -23.08 9.25
N VAL A 166 0.18 -23.37 7.95
CA VAL A 166 0.96 -24.51 7.44
C VAL A 166 2.46 -24.36 7.70
N PHE A 167 2.93 -23.14 7.95
CA PHE A 167 4.36 -22.87 8.17
C PHE A 167 4.66 -22.51 9.62
N GLY A 168 3.71 -22.73 10.53
CA GLY A 168 3.94 -22.66 11.97
C GLY A 168 4.69 -23.90 12.47
N VAL A 169 4.96 -23.96 13.79
CA VAL A 169 5.78 -25.04 14.39
C VAL A 169 5.28 -26.44 14.03
N SER A 170 4.00 -26.74 14.25
CA SER A 170 3.41 -28.04 13.92
C SER A 170 3.43 -28.32 12.41
N GLY A 171 3.09 -27.30 11.60
CA GLY A 171 3.04 -27.45 10.15
C GLY A 171 4.41 -27.70 9.54
N LYS A 172 5.45 -26.95 9.94
CA LYS A 172 6.85 -27.20 9.53
C LYS A 172 7.30 -28.61 9.93
N ALA A 173 6.99 -29.07 11.14
CA ALA A 173 7.32 -30.44 11.58
C ALA A 173 6.64 -31.51 10.71
N MET A 174 5.36 -31.32 10.39
CA MET A 174 4.63 -32.23 9.49
C MET A 174 5.18 -32.20 8.06
N LEU A 175 5.51 -31.02 7.52
CA LEU A 175 6.12 -30.88 6.20
C LEU A 175 7.49 -31.58 6.12
N GLN A 176 8.30 -31.49 7.16
CA GLN A 176 9.56 -32.22 7.26
C GLN A 176 9.34 -33.74 7.30
N ALA A 177 8.35 -34.21 8.06
CA ALA A 177 8.02 -35.64 8.08
C ALA A 177 7.46 -36.15 6.73
N ILE A 178 6.67 -35.34 6.02
CA ILE A 178 6.24 -35.63 4.65
C ILE A 178 7.43 -35.67 3.69
N LEU A 179 8.41 -34.79 3.88
CA LEU A 179 9.64 -34.77 3.10
C LEU A 179 10.48 -36.03 3.33
N GLU A 180 10.71 -36.41 4.59
CA GLU A 180 11.42 -37.63 5.00
C GLU A 180 10.78 -38.89 4.38
N GLY A 181 9.45 -38.94 4.38
CA GLY A 181 8.67 -40.01 3.75
C GLY A 181 8.77 -41.38 4.41
N THR A 182 9.34 -41.45 5.61
CA THR A 182 9.51 -42.68 6.40
C THR A 182 8.39 -42.90 7.41
N ARG A 183 7.57 -41.89 7.68
CA ARG A 183 6.53 -41.92 8.73
C ARG A 183 5.15 -42.22 8.17
N SER A 184 4.33 -42.91 8.96
CA SER A 184 2.91 -43.08 8.68
C SER A 184 2.14 -41.78 8.91
N ASN A 185 0.94 -41.65 8.33
CA ASN A 185 0.09 -40.49 8.54
C ASN A 185 -0.26 -40.30 10.03
N GLU A 186 -0.49 -41.40 10.76
CA GLU A 186 -0.73 -41.39 12.21
C GLU A 186 0.42 -40.77 12.98
N GLU A 187 1.65 -41.16 12.66
CA GLU A 187 2.87 -40.62 13.29
C GLU A 187 3.07 -39.14 12.97
N ILE A 188 2.76 -38.71 11.74
CA ILE A 188 2.83 -37.29 11.34
C ILE A 188 1.83 -36.46 12.15
N VAL A 189 0.61 -36.97 12.38
CA VAL A 189 -0.41 -36.23 13.14
C VAL A 189 -0.03 -36.05 14.61
N GLU A 190 0.73 -36.95 15.21
CA GLU A 190 1.22 -36.79 16.59
C GLU A 190 2.16 -35.58 16.78
N LEU A 191 2.73 -35.05 15.68
CA LEU A 191 3.47 -33.79 15.69
C LEU A 191 2.59 -32.56 15.95
N ALA A 192 1.26 -32.71 15.92
CA ALA A 192 0.32 -31.64 16.23
C ALA A 192 0.47 -31.14 17.67
N ARG A 193 0.54 -29.82 17.83
CA ARG A 193 0.59 -29.15 19.15
C ARG A 193 -0.64 -28.30 19.41
N GLY A 194 -0.95 -28.09 20.70
CA GLY A 194 -2.01 -27.19 21.16
C GLY A 194 -3.40 -27.55 20.66
N SER A 195 -4.16 -26.55 20.18
CA SER A 195 -5.54 -26.74 19.69
C SER A 195 -5.63 -27.64 18.46
N LEU A 196 -4.53 -27.84 17.74
CA LEU A 196 -4.49 -28.70 16.55
C LEU A 196 -4.64 -30.19 16.91
N ARG A 197 -4.30 -30.60 18.14
CA ARG A 197 -4.52 -31.97 18.63
C ARG A 197 -5.99 -32.36 18.62
N ARG A 198 -6.89 -31.40 18.87
CA ARG A 198 -8.35 -31.61 18.81
C ARG A 198 -8.85 -31.91 17.38
N LYS A 199 -8.02 -31.66 16.36
CA LYS A 199 -8.32 -31.88 14.95
C LYS A 199 -7.61 -33.11 14.37
N ARG A 200 -7.14 -34.04 15.21
CA ARG A 200 -6.39 -35.26 14.81
C ARG A 200 -7.05 -36.01 13.65
N LEU A 201 -8.34 -36.32 13.75
CA LEU A 201 -9.06 -37.05 12.70
C LEU A 201 -9.11 -36.28 11.37
N ALA A 202 -9.35 -34.96 11.43
CA ALA A 202 -9.34 -34.12 10.23
C ALA A 202 -7.94 -33.98 9.62
N LEU A 203 -6.88 -34.05 10.44
CA LEU A 203 -5.51 -34.06 9.93
C LEU A 203 -5.15 -35.37 9.24
N LEU A 204 -5.63 -36.51 9.74
CA LEU A 204 -5.43 -37.80 9.09
C LEU A 204 -6.05 -37.79 7.68
N ASP A 205 -7.31 -37.36 7.59
CA ASP A 205 -8.01 -37.17 6.31
C ASP A 205 -7.26 -36.18 5.39
N ALA A 206 -6.76 -35.07 5.94
CA ALA A 206 -6.00 -34.09 5.18
C ALA A 206 -4.61 -34.56 4.73
N LEU A 207 -4.04 -35.59 5.35
CA LEU A 207 -2.76 -36.21 4.96
C LEU A 207 -2.96 -37.37 3.97
N GLU A 208 -4.20 -37.79 3.73
CA GLU A 208 -4.51 -38.81 2.74
C GLU A 208 -4.33 -38.23 1.32
N GLY A 209 -3.31 -38.72 0.61
CA GLY A 209 -2.95 -38.21 -0.70
C GLY A 209 -1.81 -38.99 -1.35
N GLN A 210 -1.50 -38.62 -2.59
CA GLN A 210 -0.44 -39.24 -3.40
C GLN A 210 0.76 -38.29 -3.46
N PHE A 211 1.67 -38.42 -2.50
CA PHE A 211 2.87 -37.57 -2.42
C PHE A 211 4.12 -38.35 -2.84
N GLU A 212 4.35 -38.37 -4.14
CA GLU A 212 5.45 -39.09 -4.78
C GLU A 212 6.85 -38.45 -4.58
N GLY A 213 7.90 -39.17 -4.97
CA GLY A 213 9.29 -38.70 -4.86
C GLY A 213 9.55 -37.36 -5.57
N HIS A 214 8.92 -37.11 -6.72
CA HIS A 214 9.06 -35.83 -7.42
C HIS A 214 8.47 -34.66 -6.60
N HIS A 215 7.36 -34.87 -5.90
CA HIS A 215 6.78 -33.87 -5.01
C HIS A 215 7.70 -33.59 -3.82
N ARG A 216 8.31 -34.64 -3.23
CA ARG A 216 9.29 -34.50 -2.14
C ARG A 216 10.51 -33.69 -2.57
N PHE A 217 11.06 -33.95 -3.76
CA PHE A 217 12.17 -33.17 -4.31
C PHE A 217 11.83 -31.68 -4.45
N VAL A 218 10.66 -31.35 -5.01
CA VAL A 218 10.22 -29.95 -5.14
C VAL A 218 9.96 -29.33 -3.77
N LEU A 219 9.34 -30.09 -2.84
CA LEU A 219 9.07 -29.63 -1.47
C LEU A 219 10.37 -29.27 -0.75
N GLN A 220 11.40 -30.12 -0.85
CA GLN A 220 12.72 -29.86 -0.29
C GLN A 220 13.28 -28.53 -0.79
N THR A 221 13.33 -28.36 -2.11
CA THR A 221 13.86 -27.14 -2.74
C THR A 221 13.10 -25.89 -2.27
N GLN A 222 11.77 -25.97 -2.14
CA GLN A 222 10.95 -24.85 -1.69
C GLN A 222 11.12 -24.54 -0.20
N LEU A 223 11.29 -25.56 0.65
CA LEU A 223 11.57 -25.40 2.07
C LEU A 223 12.94 -24.75 2.30
N GLU A 224 13.99 -25.23 1.62
CA GLU A 224 15.34 -24.66 1.68
C GLU A 224 15.33 -23.17 1.29
N ARG A 225 14.63 -22.83 0.20
CA ARG A 225 14.45 -21.43 -0.22
C ARG A 225 13.68 -20.58 0.77
N LEU A 226 12.66 -21.15 1.44
CA LEU A 226 11.92 -20.45 2.48
C LEU A 226 12.82 -20.13 3.67
N ASP A 227 13.61 -21.10 4.12
CA ASP A 227 14.54 -20.92 5.24
C ASP A 227 15.65 -19.92 4.90
N GLU A 228 16.18 -19.94 3.67
CA GLU A 228 17.14 -18.93 3.19
C GLU A 228 16.53 -17.51 3.18
N LEU A 229 15.31 -17.36 2.65
CA LEU A 229 14.60 -16.08 2.66
C LEU A 229 14.35 -15.58 4.09
N GLU A 230 13.97 -16.46 5.02
CA GLU A 230 13.76 -16.13 6.43
C GLU A 230 15.08 -15.64 7.08
N ARG A 231 16.20 -16.33 6.85
CA ARG A 231 17.53 -15.90 7.32
C ARG A 231 17.92 -14.53 6.75
N HIS A 232 17.81 -14.33 5.44
CA HIS A 232 18.15 -13.06 4.81
C HIS A 232 17.28 -11.89 5.28
N ILE A 233 15.98 -12.13 5.52
CA ILE A 233 15.10 -11.11 6.11
C ILE A 233 15.58 -10.74 7.51
N ALA A 234 15.92 -11.73 8.36
CA ALA A 234 16.40 -11.46 9.71
C ALA A 234 17.73 -10.67 9.71
N THR A 235 18.68 -11.04 8.86
CA THR A 235 19.95 -10.30 8.71
C THR A 235 19.72 -8.85 8.27
N LEU A 236 18.79 -8.63 7.32
CA LEU A 236 18.43 -7.28 6.90
C LEU A 236 17.74 -6.50 8.02
N GLU A 237 16.86 -7.13 8.79
CA GLU A 237 16.18 -6.48 9.92
C GLU A 237 17.16 -6.03 10.99
N GLN A 238 18.17 -6.85 11.31
CA GLN A 238 19.24 -6.45 12.22
C GLN A 238 20.00 -5.24 11.68
N ARG A 239 20.38 -5.26 10.40
CA ARG A 239 21.10 -4.14 9.77
C ARG A 239 20.25 -2.86 9.72
N ILE A 240 18.94 -3.01 9.54
CA ILE A 240 17.98 -1.90 9.61
C ILE A 240 17.93 -1.34 11.04
N ASP A 241 17.88 -2.18 12.07
CA ASP A 241 17.89 -1.70 13.47
C ASP A 241 19.17 -0.93 13.81
N ASP A 242 20.33 -1.44 13.39
CA ASP A 242 21.61 -0.76 13.56
C ASP A 242 21.56 0.66 12.95
N LYS A 243 21.05 0.77 11.72
CA LYS A 243 20.91 2.05 10.99
C LYS A 243 19.81 2.96 11.56
N LEU A 244 18.85 2.41 12.30
CA LEU A 244 17.84 3.17 13.02
C LEU A 244 18.31 3.73 14.36
N THR A 245 19.49 3.32 14.85
CA THR A 245 20.03 3.78 16.14
C THR A 245 20.01 5.30 16.32
N PRO A 246 20.41 6.12 15.33
CA PRO A 246 20.35 7.58 15.44
C PRO A 246 18.92 8.16 15.48
N TYR A 247 17.91 7.37 15.14
CA TYR A 247 16.51 7.79 14.97
C TYR A 247 15.55 7.06 15.92
N ARG A 248 16.06 6.46 17.02
CA ARG A 248 15.24 5.63 17.94
C ARG A 248 14.10 6.41 18.58
N ALA A 249 14.31 7.69 18.92
CA ALA A 249 13.28 8.52 19.53
C ALA A 249 12.12 8.79 18.55
N GLU A 250 12.43 9.19 17.31
CA GLU A 250 11.45 9.40 16.24
C GLU A 250 10.73 8.10 15.90
N HIS A 251 11.46 7.00 15.78
CA HIS A 251 10.90 5.69 15.49
C HIS A 251 9.88 5.27 16.56
N THR A 252 10.27 5.36 17.84
CA THR A 252 9.40 5.04 18.98
C THR A 252 8.14 5.89 18.96
N ARG A 253 8.27 7.21 18.78
CA ARG A 253 7.11 8.12 18.65
C ARG A 253 6.17 7.66 17.54
N LEU A 254 6.69 7.39 16.35
CA LEU A 254 5.85 6.99 15.21
C LEU A 254 5.10 5.68 15.46
N THR A 255 5.67 4.72 16.19
CA THR A 255 4.98 3.46 16.52
C THR A 255 3.78 3.60 17.46
N GLN A 256 3.62 4.75 18.12
CA GLN A 256 2.44 5.05 18.94
C GLN A 256 1.18 5.28 18.08
N ILE A 257 1.33 5.61 16.79
CA ILE A 257 0.19 5.83 15.88
C ILE A 257 -0.50 4.47 15.61
N PRO A 258 -1.83 4.34 15.81
CA PRO A 258 -2.54 3.11 15.54
C PRO A 258 -2.30 2.61 14.10
N GLY A 259 -1.89 1.36 13.97
CA GLY A 259 -1.59 0.72 12.69
C GLY A 259 -0.17 0.94 12.15
N VAL A 260 0.66 1.76 12.81
CA VAL A 260 2.07 1.95 12.46
C VAL A 260 2.92 0.94 13.24
N SER A 261 3.43 -0.08 12.54
CA SER A 261 4.39 -1.03 13.11
C SER A 261 5.83 -0.52 13.03
N TRP A 262 6.77 -1.25 13.64
CA TRP A 262 8.21 -0.98 13.55
C TRP A 262 8.68 -0.78 12.09
N VAL A 263 8.25 -1.63 11.16
CA VAL A 263 8.61 -1.53 9.73
C VAL A 263 8.01 -0.28 9.09
N VAL A 264 6.76 0.07 9.44
CA VAL A 264 6.07 1.25 8.89
C VAL A 264 6.77 2.52 9.37
N ALA A 265 7.10 2.62 10.66
CA ALA A 265 7.84 3.74 11.24
C ALA A 265 9.23 3.89 10.58
N ALA A 266 9.98 2.79 10.46
CA ALA A 266 11.27 2.77 9.78
C ALA A 266 11.16 3.23 8.31
N THR A 267 10.11 2.79 7.60
CA THR A 267 9.85 3.20 6.21
C THR A 267 9.52 4.68 6.10
N ILE A 268 8.76 5.25 7.05
CA ILE A 268 8.49 6.69 7.09
C ILE A 268 9.81 7.45 7.23
N ILE A 269 10.63 7.10 8.22
CA ILE A 269 11.95 7.75 8.45
C ILE A 269 12.84 7.65 7.21
N ALA A 270 12.95 6.48 6.59
CA ALA A 270 13.81 6.28 5.42
C ALA A 270 13.33 7.01 4.16
N GLU A 271 12.03 7.22 4.02
CA GLU A 271 11.44 7.81 2.80
C GLU A 271 11.32 9.33 2.88
N ILE A 272 10.96 9.90 4.04
CA ILE A 272 10.77 11.36 4.22
C ILE A 272 11.77 12.01 5.18
N GLY A 273 12.60 11.24 5.89
CA GLY A 273 13.53 11.75 6.89
C GLY A 273 12.87 12.18 8.19
N VAL A 274 13.68 12.75 9.09
CA VAL A 274 13.25 13.29 10.39
C VAL A 274 13.19 14.82 10.40
N ASP A 275 13.99 15.48 9.55
CA ASP A 275 13.92 16.92 9.36
C ASP A 275 12.76 17.30 8.43
N MET A 276 11.71 17.89 9.01
CA MET A 276 10.52 18.29 8.27
C MET A 276 10.68 19.62 7.52
N SER A 277 11.80 20.34 7.68
CA SER A 277 12.13 21.54 6.90
C SER A 277 12.26 21.24 5.41
N ALA A 278 12.62 20.00 5.07
CA ALA A 278 12.69 19.48 3.71
C ALA A 278 11.36 19.56 2.95
N PHE A 279 10.23 19.68 3.67
CA PHE A 279 8.91 19.88 3.07
C PHE A 279 8.27 21.17 3.59
N LYS A 280 7.89 22.06 2.66
CA LYS A 280 7.22 23.34 2.96
C LYS A 280 5.98 23.18 3.86
N SER A 281 5.24 22.08 3.72
CA SER A 281 4.08 21.76 4.56
C SER A 281 3.75 20.27 4.58
N ALA A 282 2.86 19.86 5.49
CA ALA A 282 2.32 18.51 5.54
C ALA A 282 1.59 18.13 4.24
N GLU A 283 0.90 19.09 3.61
CA GLU A 283 0.22 18.92 2.33
C GLU A 283 1.22 18.71 1.18
N ALA A 284 2.36 19.42 1.21
CA ALA A 284 3.43 19.22 0.24
C ALA A 284 4.05 17.82 0.37
N CYS A 285 4.26 17.34 1.61
CA CYS A 285 4.70 15.97 1.89
C CYS A 285 3.66 14.95 1.38
N ALA A 286 2.38 15.13 1.70
CA ALA A 286 1.31 14.24 1.24
C ALA A 286 1.17 14.19 -0.29
N ALA A 287 1.39 15.32 -0.97
CA ALA A 287 1.42 15.40 -2.42
C ALA A 287 2.62 14.67 -3.02
N TRP A 288 3.80 14.77 -2.38
CA TRP A 288 5.01 14.06 -2.80
C TRP A 288 4.87 12.53 -2.64
N VAL A 289 4.28 12.07 -1.53
CA VAL A 289 3.99 10.64 -1.32
C VAL A 289 2.87 10.14 -2.26
N GLY A 290 1.95 11.00 -2.67
CA GLY A 290 0.82 10.63 -3.53
C GLY A 290 -0.37 10.01 -2.78
N VAL A 291 -0.58 10.41 -1.52
CA VAL A 291 -1.74 10.02 -0.68
C VAL A 291 -2.86 11.06 -0.67
N CYS A 292 -2.73 12.14 -1.45
CA CYS A 292 -3.78 13.12 -1.68
C CYS A 292 -4.29 13.08 -3.15
N PRO A 293 -5.56 13.42 -3.39
CA PRO A 293 -6.07 13.60 -4.75
C PRO A 293 -5.38 14.79 -5.44
N GLY A 294 -5.26 14.74 -6.77
CA GLY A 294 -4.85 15.90 -7.56
C GLY A 294 -5.93 17.00 -7.57
N ASN A 295 -5.52 18.26 -7.59
CA ASN A 295 -6.43 19.38 -7.79
C ASN A 295 -6.49 19.73 -9.28
N HIS A 296 -7.55 19.33 -9.97
CA HIS A 296 -7.82 19.78 -11.35
C HIS A 296 -9.12 20.54 -11.36
N GLU A 297 -8.98 21.86 -11.42
CA GLU A 297 -10.08 22.81 -11.56
C GLU A 297 -9.88 23.53 -12.89
N SER A 298 -10.92 23.53 -13.72
CA SER A 298 -10.91 24.27 -15.00
C SER A 298 -12.22 25.02 -15.12
N ALA A 299 -12.16 26.33 -15.33
CA ALA A 299 -13.33 27.21 -15.42
C ALA A 299 -14.30 27.03 -14.24
N GLY A 300 -13.79 27.01 -13.00
CA GLY A 300 -14.58 26.86 -11.76
C GLY A 300 -15.19 25.48 -11.51
N LYS A 301 -14.98 24.51 -12.41
CA LYS A 301 -15.49 23.14 -12.25
C LYS A 301 -14.38 22.20 -11.80
N ARG A 302 -14.56 21.60 -10.61
CA ARG A 302 -13.69 20.55 -10.09
C ARG A 302 -13.90 19.23 -10.84
N LYS A 303 -12.87 18.77 -11.53
CA LYS A 303 -12.87 17.46 -12.22
C LYS A 303 -12.58 16.34 -11.22
N ARG A 304 -13.10 15.13 -11.48
CA ARG A 304 -12.74 13.94 -10.69
C ARG A 304 -11.32 13.51 -11.06
N VAL A 305 -10.44 13.43 -10.06
CA VAL A 305 -9.04 13.04 -10.25
C VAL A 305 -8.68 11.96 -9.24
N GLY A 306 -7.85 11.02 -9.67
CA GLY A 306 -7.23 10.03 -8.79
C GLY A 306 -6.16 10.65 -7.88
N THR A 307 -5.56 9.81 -7.05
CA THR A 307 -4.32 10.16 -6.33
C THR A 307 -3.19 10.38 -7.32
N ARG A 308 -2.27 11.31 -7.02
CA ARG A 308 -1.08 11.53 -7.83
C ARG A 308 -0.14 10.31 -7.84
N GLN A 309 0.67 10.23 -8.90
CA GLN A 309 1.88 9.42 -8.88
C GLN A 309 2.84 10.05 -7.85
N GLY A 310 3.50 9.21 -7.06
CA GLY A 310 4.33 9.64 -5.94
C GLY A 310 5.19 8.49 -5.46
N ASN A 311 5.65 8.54 -4.21
CA ASN A 311 6.43 7.47 -3.63
C ASN A 311 5.59 6.20 -3.42
N GLU A 312 5.63 5.27 -4.38
CA GLU A 312 4.84 4.03 -4.35
C GLU A 312 5.14 3.16 -3.13
N HIS A 313 6.41 3.14 -2.69
CA HIS A 313 6.84 2.36 -1.53
C HIS A 313 6.18 2.88 -0.27
N LEU A 314 6.35 4.17 0.05
CA LEU A 314 5.75 4.76 1.24
C LEU A 314 4.22 4.75 1.16
N LYS A 315 3.63 5.06 0.00
CA LYS A 315 2.18 5.05 -0.21
C LYS A 315 1.57 3.69 0.11
N SER A 316 2.13 2.61 -0.44
CA SER A 316 1.62 1.25 -0.17
C SER A 316 1.81 0.86 1.29
N THR A 317 2.93 1.22 1.91
CA THR A 317 3.17 0.98 3.35
C THR A 317 2.15 1.72 4.23
N LEU A 318 1.83 2.98 3.91
CA LEU A 318 0.80 3.75 4.63
C LEU A 318 -0.62 3.19 4.42
N VAL A 319 -0.90 2.63 3.23
CA VAL A 319 -2.18 1.96 2.96
C VAL A 319 -2.32 0.70 3.82
N GLU A 320 -1.27 -0.11 3.94
CA GLU A 320 -1.23 -1.27 4.84
C GLU A 320 -1.42 -0.83 6.32
N ALA A 321 -0.72 0.23 6.74
CA ALA A 321 -0.86 0.80 8.07
C ALA A 321 -2.29 1.31 8.35
N ALA A 322 -2.91 1.95 7.36
CA ALA A 322 -4.29 2.43 7.45
C ALA A 322 -5.31 1.28 7.58
N GLN A 323 -5.09 0.15 6.89
CA GLN A 323 -5.92 -1.04 7.04
C GLN A 323 -5.75 -1.69 8.42
N ALA A 324 -4.54 -1.65 8.99
CA ALA A 324 -4.30 -2.08 10.37
C ALA A 324 -5.00 -1.13 11.36
N ALA A 325 -4.84 0.18 11.20
CA ALA A 325 -5.49 1.21 12.03
C ALA A 325 -7.02 1.07 12.05
N ALA A 326 -7.62 0.75 10.89
CA ALA A 326 -9.06 0.51 10.77
C ALA A 326 -9.57 -0.69 11.60
N ARG A 327 -8.69 -1.61 11.99
CA ARG A 327 -9.01 -2.77 12.83
C ARG A 327 -8.70 -2.55 14.31
N THR A 328 -7.92 -1.52 14.66
CA THR A 328 -7.58 -1.20 16.05
C THR A 328 -8.77 -0.58 16.77
N LYS A 329 -9.31 -1.30 17.77
CA LYS A 329 -10.50 -0.89 18.54
C LYS A 329 -10.21 0.36 19.38
N ARG A 330 -11.27 1.13 19.71
CA ARG A 330 -11.22 2.30 20.60
C ARG A 330 -10.30 3.44 20.12
N THR A 331 -10.08 3.57 18.81
CA THR A 331 -9.23 4.62 18.22
C THR A 331 -10.02 5.58 17.34
N TYR A 332 -9.55 6.83 17.28
CA TYR A 332 -10.05 7.87 16.39
C TYR A 332 -9.94 7.46 14.91
N LEU A 333 -8.83 6.84 14.53
CA LEU A 333 -8.59 6.45 13.13
C LEU A 333 -9.60 5.39 12.66
N ARG A 334 -9.98 4.45 13.54
CA ARG A 334 -11.02 3.46 13.25
C ARG A 334 -12.38 4.11 13.06
N ASP A 335 -12.84 4.95 13.99
CA ASP A 335 -14.13 5.64 13.85
C ASP A 335 -14.16 6.49 12.56
N LYS A 336 -13.09 7.26 12.32
CA LYS A 336 -12.95 8.05 11.09
C LYS A 336 -13.02 7.18 9.84
N PHE A 337 -12.37 6.02 9.83
CA PHE A 337 -12.40 5.09 8.71
C PHE A 337 -13.82 4.64 8.38
N HIS A 338 -14.58 4.21 9.39
CA HIS A 338 -15.94 3.71 9.20
C HIS A 338 -16.90 4.80 8.69
N ARG A 339 -16.80 6.02 9.22
CA ARG A 339 -17.58 7.18 8.71
C ARG A 339 -17.24 7.50 7.26
N LEU A 340 -15.96 7.46 6.89
CA LEU A 340 -15.54 7.68 5.50
C LEU A 340 -15.98 6.53 4.60
N ARG A 341 -15.82 5.28 5.02
CA ARG A 341 -16.20 4.09 4.24
C ARG A 341 -17.67 4.15 3.84
N ALA A 342 -18.56 4.55 4.75
CA ALA A 342 -19.98 4.69 4.46
C ALA A 342 -20.29 5.72 3.37
N ARG A 343 -19.47 6.79 3.25
CA ARG A 343 -19.71 7.89 2.32
C ARG A 343 -18.99 7.75 0.97
N ILE A 344 -17.74 7.27 0.97
CA ILE A 344 -16.86 7.29 -0.21
C ILE A 344 -16.36 5.91 -0.64
N GLY A 345 -16.76 4.85 0.06
CA GLY A 345 -16.34 3.47 -0.20
C GLY A 345 -14.99 3.10 0.42
N HIS A 346 -14.70 1.79 0.48
CA HIS A 346 -13.56 1.24 1.21
C HIS A 346 -12.20 1.79 0.75
N GLY A 347 -11.85 1.64 -0.54
CA GLY A 347 -10.52 2.01 -1.02
C GLY A 347 -10.18 3.49 -0.79
N LYS A 348 -11.13 4.40 -1.04
CA LYS A 348 -10.93 5.84 -0.79
C LYS A 348 -10.83 6.17 0.70
N ALA A 349 -11.58 5.45 1.55
CA ALA A 349 -11.48 5.60 2.99
C ALA A 349 -10.09 5.17 3.51
N VAL A 350 -9.54 4.05 3.02
CA VAL A 350 -8.19 3.61 3.38
C VAL A 350 -7.15 4.68 3.02
N VAL A 351 -7.18 5.22 1.80
CA VAL A 351 -6.24 6.27 1.38
C VAL A 351 -6.38 7.54 2.23
N ALA A 352 -7.62 7.91 2.61
CA ALA A 352 -7.84 9.06 3.48
C ALA A 352 -7.27 8.84 4.90
N ILE A 353 -7.29 7.61 5.42
CA ILE A 353 -6.64 7.27 6.69
C ILE A 353 -5.11 7.24 6.53
N ALA A 354 -4.58 6.70 5.43
CA ALA A 354 -3.16 6.76 5.11
C ALA A 354 -2.64 8.22 5.08
N HIS A 355 -3.41 9.13 4.48
CA HIS A 355 -3.13 10.56 4.50
C HIS A 355 -3.14 11.14 5.92
N LYS A 356 -4.07 10.72 6.79
CA LYS A 356 -4.09 11.13 8.20
C LYS A 356 -2.88 10.62 8.97
N ILE A 357 -2.50 9.35 8.80
CA ILE A 357 -1.30 8.76 9.43
C ILE A 357 -0.06 9.55 9.01
N LEU A 358 0.11 9.85 7.72
CA LEU A 358 1.24 10.64 7.22
C LEU A 358 1.26 12.05 7.82
N ARG A 359 0.10 12.72 7.92
CA ARG A 359 0.03 14.06 8.56
C ARG A 359 0.37 14.01 10.04
N SER A 360 -0.12 13.00 10.77
CA SER A 360 0.26 12.78 12.17
C SER A 360 1.76 12.58 12.30
N ALA A 361 2.35 11.68 11.49
CA ALA A 361 3.79 11.45 11.46
C ALA A 361 4.58 12.74 11.16
N TYR A 362 4.18 13.50 10.15
CA TYR A 362 4.81 14.79 9.82
C TYR A 362 4.82 15.75 10.99
N HIS A 363 3.67 15.94 11.66
CA HIS A 363 3.60 16.85 12.80
C HIS A 363 4.41 16.35 13.99
N MET A 364 4.34 15.05 14.31
CA MET A 364 5.12 14.44 15.39
C MET A 364 6.64 14.57 15.17
N LEU A 365 7.11 14.39 13.94
CA LEU A 365 8.53 14.60 13.60
C LEU A 365 8.92 16.08 13.67
N ARG A 366 8.04 16.99 13.25
CA ARG A 366 8.31 18.43 13.28
C ARG A 366 8.37 19.01 14.69
N THR A 367 7.48 18.57 15.59
CA THR A 367 7.35 19.14 16.95
C THR A 367 8.04 18.29 18.02
N GLY A 368 8.46 17.06 17.69
CA GLY A 368 8.96 16.10 18.66
C GLY A 368 7.89 15.57 19.64
N SER A 369 6.60 15.86 19.40
CA SER A 369 5.51 15.47 20.29
C SER A 369 5.04 14.04 20.05
N ASP A 370 4.58 13.40 21.13
CA ASP A 370 3.99 12.06 21.10
C ASP A 370 2.61 12.01 20.41
N TYR A 371 2.19 10.81 20.03
CA TYR A 371 0.86 10.60 19.47
C TYR A 371 -0.20 10.69 20.56
N ARG A 372 -1.13 11.65 20.39
CA ARG A 372 -2.32 11.76 21.24
C ARG A 372 -3.50 11.05 20.59
N GLU A 373 -3.92 9.94 21.19
CA GLU A 373 -5.17 9.28 20.82
C GLU A 373 -6.38 10.10 21.30
N LEU A 374 -7.36 10.30 20.41
CA LEU A 374 -8.55 11.10 20.69
C LEU A 374 -9.75 10.22 21.09
N GLY A 375 -9.68 8.91 20.81
CA GLY A 375 -10.74 7.97 21.09
C GLY A 375 -11.84 7.95 20.02
N GLU A 376 -12.72 6.96 20.12
CA GLU A 376 -13.77 6.70 19.12
C GLU A 376 -14.96 7.68 19.18
N SER A 377 -15.19 8.30 20.34
CA SER A 377 -16.29 9.26 20.58
C SER A 377 -15.93 10.71 20.22
N TYR A 378 -14.67 11.01 19.95
CA TYR A 378 -14.22 12.40 19.72
C TYR A 378 -14.96 13.10 18.58
N LEU A 379 -15.25 12.39 17.48
CA LEU A 379 -15.99 12.97 16.36
C LEU A 379 -17.45 13.23 16.69
N ASP A 380 -18.04 12.47 17.61
CA ASP A 380 -19.41 12.67 18.08
C ASP A 380 -19.51 13.87 19.02
N GLN A 381 -18.53 14.03 19.92
CA GLN A 381 -18.45 15.18 20.82
C GLN A 381 -18.25 16.50 20.06
N ARG A 382 -17.39 16.49 19.03
CA ARG A 382 -17.09 17.69 18.23
C ARG A 382 -18.26 18.15 17.35
N ASP A 383 -19.03 17.20 16.82
CA ASP A 383 -20.19 17.47 15.97
C ASP A 383 -21.51 17.31 16.76
N HIS A 384 -21.52 17.56 18.07
CA HIS A 384 -22.67 17.31 18.97
C HIS A 384 -23.98 17.82 18.37
N LYS A 385 -24.04 19.10 17.94
CA LYS A 385 -25.24 19.69 17.32
C LYS A 385 -25.72 18.91 16.08
N ARG A 386 -24.82 18.50 15.18
CA ARG A 386 -25.17 17.75 13.96
C ARG A 386 -25.58 16.31 14.29
N LEU A 387 -24.92 15.70 15.27
CA LEU A 387 -25.27 14.37 15.74
C LEU A 387 -26.67 14.37 16.35
N THR A 388 -26.95 15.30 17.26
CA THR A 388 -28.27 15.48 17.88
C THR A 388 -29.35 15.67 16.82
N GLN A 389 -29.15 16.61 15.88
CA GLN A 389 -30.11 16.84 14.78
C GLN A 389 -30.34 15.57 13.92
N ARG A 390 -29.28 14.80 13.64
CA ARG A 390 -29.41 13.55 12.88
C ARG A 390 -30.19 12.48 13.66
N LEU A 391 -29.96 12.37 14.97
CA LEU A 391 -30.64 11.40 15.83
C LEU A 391 -32.12 11.75 15.99
N VAL A 392 -32.44 13.02 16.24
CA VAL A 392 -33.82 13.55 16.26
C VAL A 392 -34.54 13.19 14.98
N ARG A 393 -34.01 13.60 13.81
CA ARG A 393 -34.63 13.29 12.51
C ARG A 393 -34.82 11.80 12.28
N ARG A 394 -33.92 10.97 12.78
CA ARG A 394 -33.99 9.51 12.60
C ARG A 394 -35.03 8.87 13.51
N LEU A 395 -35.22 9.38 14.73
CA LEU A 395 -36.30 8.97 15.63
C LEU A 395 -37.66 9.44 15.12
N GLU A 396 -37.74 10.69 14.63
CA GLU A 396 -38.93 11.24 13.97
C GLU A 396 -39.34 10.44 12.73
N ALA A 397 -38.37 10.05 11.89
CA ALA A 397 -38.63 9.21 10.73
C ALA A 397 -39.15 7.80 11.07
N VAL A 398 -38.97 7.34 12.31
CA VAL A 398 -39.48 6.05 12.81
C VAL A 398 -40.83 6.22 13.52
N GLY A 399 -41.36 7.45 13.60
CA GLY A 399 -42.69 7.76 14.14
C GLY A 399 -42.70 8.31 15.57
N PHE A 400 -41.54 8.67 16.13
CA PHE A 400 -41.46 9.26 17.46
C PHE A 400 -41.47 10.80 17.39
N HIS A 401 -42.25 11.46 18.24
CA HIS A 401 -42.06 12.89 18.50
C HIS A 401 -40.90 13.07 19.47
N VAL A 402 -39.89 13.86 19.10
CA VAL A 402 -38.66 14.01 19.90
C VAL A 402 -38.57 15.41 20.50
N THR A 403 -38.78 15.50 21.80
CA THR A 403 -38.50 16.69 22.60
C THR A 403 -37.14 16.54 23.28
N LEU A 404 -36.24 17.50 23.06
CA LEU A 404 -34.93 17.53 23.68
C LEU A 404 -34.99 18.36 24.96
N THR A 405 -34.93 17.69 26.11
CA THR A 405 -34.76 18.35 27.41
C THR A 405 -33.26 18.38 27.75
N ALA A 406 -32.73 19.55 28.08
CA ALA A 406 -31.36 19.66 28.60
C ALA A 406 -31.31 19.00 29.97
N CYS A 407 -30.54 17.91 30.11
CA CYS A 407 -30.12 17.44 31.44
C CYS A 407 -28.98 18.33 31.91
N GLU A 408 -29.04 18.78 33.16
CA GLU A 408 -27.87 19.36 33.82
C GLU A 408 -26.71 18.34 33.80
N PRO A 409 -25.47 18.79 33.61
CA PRO A 409 -24.32 17.90 33.70
C PRO A 409 -24.34 17.25 35.09
N PRO A 410 -24.04 15.93 35.22
CA PRO A 410 -23.96 15.31 36.53
C PRO A 410 -22.90 16.06 37.34
N VAL A 411 -23.34 16.63 38.47
CA VAL A 411 -22.44 17.19 39.49
C VAL A 411 -21.48 16.06 39.89
N PRO A 412 -20.15 16.28 39.90
CA PRO A 412 -19.24 15.27 40.42
C PRO A 412 -19.65 14.96 41.86
N ALA A 413 -20.05 13.71 42.10
CA ALA A 413 -20.28 13.18 43.43
C ALA A 413 -18.92 13.04 44.12
N ASP A 414 -18.44 14.14 44.70
CA ASP A 414 -17.78 14.24 46.02
C ASP A 414 -16.97 15.53 46.08
N ALA A 415 -17.58 16.56 46.66
CA ALA A 415 -16.89 17.73 47.17
C ALA A 415 -17.57 18.21 48.47
N THR A 416 -17.91 17.27 49.37
CA THR A 416 -18.23 17.55 50.78
C THR A 416 -17.97 16.29 51.62
N SER A 417 -16.71 15.97 51.87
CA SER A 417 -16.28 15.42 53.16
C SER A 417 -14.81 15.78 53.37
N GLU A 418 -14.54 16.46 54.48
CA GLU A 418 -13.19 16.71 54.97
C GLU A 418 -12.45 15.38 55.18
N PRO A 419 -11.14 15.30 54.87
CA PRO A 419 -10.35 14.11 55.19
C PRO A 419 -10.18 14.00 56.71
N PRO A 420 -10.37 12.82 57.34
CA PRO A 420 -9.93 12.62 58.70
C PRO A 420 -8.40 12.57 58.76
N ASP A 421 -7.84 13.12 59.83
CA ASP A 421 -6.42 13.26 60.11
C ASP A 421 -5.61 11.95 59.94
N PRO A 422 -4.33 12.04 59.54
CA PRO A 422 -3.46 10.88 59.38
C PRO A 422 -3.07 10.28 60.75
N PRO A 423 -3.04 8.94 60.90
CA PRO A 423 -2.47 8.32 62.09
C PRO A 423 -0.94 8.40 62.09
N SER A 424 -0.39 8.74 63.27
CA SER A 424 1.05 8.82 63.59
C SER A 424 1.75 7.45 63.50
N PRO A 425 3.09 7.38 63.29
CA PRO A 425 3.78 6.19 62.79
C PRO A 425 4.20 5.21 63.90
N ALA A 426 4.16 3.91 63.58
CA ALA A 426 4.74 2.83 64.37
C ALA A 426 6.13 2.41 63.81
N PRO A 427 7.04 1.86 64.64
CA PRO A 427 8.49 1.86 64.40
C PRO A 427 8.98 0.72 63.49
N PRO A 428 10.24 0.77 63.01
CA PRO A 428 10.74 -0.11 61.95
C PRO A 428 11.55 -1.31 62.49
N ALA A 429 11.46 -2.45 61.79
CA ALA A 429 12.54 -3.44 61.58
C ALA A 429 12.00 -4.68 60.81
N PRO A 430 12.84 -5.54 60.20
CA PRO A 430 14.13 -5.28 59.56
C PRO A 430 14.19 -5.79 58.11
N THR A 431 15.26 -5.38 57.44
CA THR A 431 15.73 -5.76 56.11
C THR A 431 15.84 -7.27 55.86
N SER A 432 15.38 -7.73 54.69
CA SER A 432 15.86 -8.97 54.08
C SER A 432 15.99 -8.81 52.56
N SER A 433 17.12 -9.32 52.09
CA SER A 433 17.75 -9.26 50.78
C SER A 433 17.16 -10.21 49.72
N ALA A 434 17.37 -9.80 48.47
CA ALA A 434 17.62 -10.60 47.25
C ALA A 434 16.47 -10.83 46.24
N PRO A 435 16.79 -10.90 44.93
CA PRO A 435 15.87 -10.63 43.82
C PRO A 435 15.57 -11.85 42.93
N ALA A 436 14.35 -11.95 42.36
CA ALA A 436 14.02 -12.85 41.24
C ALA A 436 12.67 -12.42 40.58
N PRO A 437 12.31 -12.93 39.38
CA PRO A 437 12.13 -12.14 38.17
C PRO A 437 10.66 -11.89 37.77
N THR A 438 10.46 -10.85 36.96
CA THR A 438 9.21 -10.55 36.25
C THR A 438 8.81 -11.65 35.26
N PRO A 439 7.58 -12.20 35.34
CA PRO A 439 7.00 -12.94 34.24
C PRO A 439 6.25 -12.00 33.29
N SER A 440 6.67 -12.01 32.03
CA SER A 440 5.99 -11.46 30.87
C SER A 440 4.59 -12.07 30.69
N ALA A 441 3.57 -11.21 30.62
CA ALA A 441 2.18 -11.58 30.35
C ALA A 441 1.97 -12.04 28.88
N PRO A 442 1.16 -13.08 28.60
CA PRO A 442 0.88 -13.58 27.27
C PRO A 442 -0.23 -12.77 26.56
N PRO A 443 -0.27 -12.72 25.21
CA PRO A 443 -1.36 -12.07 24.49
C PRO A 443 -2.66 -12.87 24.54
N ALA A 444 -3.75 -12.15 24.74
CA ALA A 444 -5.10 -12.65 24.94
C ALA A 444 -5.64 -13.50 23.78
N SER A 445 -6.15 -14.68 24.17
CA SER A 445 -6.98 -15.61 23.43
C SER A 445 -8.30 -14.95 22.97
N SER A 446 -8.61 -15.05 21.67
CA SER A 446 -9.93 -14.74 21.12
C SER A 446 -10.86 -15.95 21.25
N ALA A 447 -11.92 -15.81 22.03
CA ALA A 447 -13.00 -16.79 22.16
C ALA A 447 -13.96 -16.77 20.94
N PRO A 448 -14.68 -17.88 20.66
CA PRO A 448 -15.20 -18.23 19.35
C PRO A 448 -16.65 -17.76 19.09
N SER A 449 -16.95 -17.51 17.82
CA SER A 449 -18.30 -17.26 17.31
C SER A 449 -19.11 -18.56 17.21
N ALA A 450 -20.40 -18.50 17.56
CA ALA A 450 -21.38 -19.59 17.52
C ALA A 450 -21.67 -20.14 16.09
N PRO A 451 -22.18 -21.39 15.95
CA PRO A 451 -22.10 -22.18 14.73
C PRO A 451 -23.23 -21.91 13.73
N SER A 452 -22.88 -21.89 12.45
CA SER A 452 -23.82 -21.96 11.32
C SER A 452 -24.18 -23.41 10.98
N ALA A 453 -25.45 -23.64 10.64
CA ALA A 453 -26.10 -24.92 10.34
C ALA A 453 -25.36 -25.86 9.36
N PRO A 454 -25.56 -27.19 9.45
CA PRO A 454 -24.76 -28.20 8.73
C PRO A 454 -25.11 -28.26 7.23
N SER A 455 -24.08 -28.37 6.40
CA SER A 455 -24.18 -28.68 4.96
C SER A 455 -24.11 -30.21 4.74
N PRO A 456 -24.81 -30.77 3.74
CA PRO A 456 -24.92 -32.21 3.54
C PRO A 456 -23.65 -32.85 2.95
N ARG A 457 -23.46 -34.14 3.25
CA ARG A 457 -22.28 -34.98 2.95
C ARG A 457 -21.92 -35.09 1.44
N PRO A 458 -20.64 -35.25 1.09
CA PRO A 458 -20.17 -35.21 -0.30
C PRO A 458 -20.16 -36.61 -0.94
N GLY A 459 -21.25 -36.95 -1.63
CA GLY A 459 -21.30 -38.15 -2.48
C GLY A 459 -22.11 -37.99 -3.77
N SER A 460 -22.85 -36.87 -3.91
CA SER A 460 -23.77 -36.64 -5.03
C SER A 460 -23.47 -35.37 -5.84
N GLN A 461 -22.33 -34.71 -5.59
CA GLN A 461 -22.04 -33.38 -6.16
C GLN A 461 -21.37 -33.39 -7.53
N THR A 462 -20.81 -34.50 -8.01
CA THR A 462 -20.04 -34.52 -9.26
C THR A 462 -20.94 -34.50 -10.50
N ALA A 463 -22.08 -35.20 -10.48
CA ALA A 463 -23.08 -35.14 -11.55
C ALA A 463 -24.00 -33.91 -11.44
N ALA A 464 -24.35 -33.50 -10.21
CA ALA A 464 -25.17 -32.32 -9.96
C ALA A 464 -24.43 -31.00 -10.29
N ASN A 465 -23.10 -30.92 -10.15
CA ASN A 465 -22.34 -29.72 -10.53
C ASN A 465 -22.17 -29.55 -12.05
N ALA A 466 -22.18 -30.64 -12.82
CA ALA A 466 -22.20 -30.59 -14.28
C ALA A 466 -23.57 -30.09 -14.81
N ALA A 467 -24.67 -30.53 -14.19
CA ALA A 467 -26.01 -30.04 -14.49
C ALA A 467 -26.27 -28.60 -13.97
N ARG A 468 -25.69 -28.22 -12.82
CA ARG A 468 -25.80 -26.88 -12.22
C ARG A 468 -24.95 -25.82 -12.93
N ARG A 469 -23.91 -26.21 -13.68
CA ARG A 469 -23.20 -25.32 -14.62
C ARG A 469 -24.01 -24.95 -15.86
N ARG A 470 -25.18 -25.58 -16.08
CA ARG A 470 -26.09 -25.34 -17.21
C ARG A 470 -27.46 -24.73 -16.84
N ARG A 471 -27.65 -24.17 -15.63
CA ARG A 471 -28.85 -23.39 -15.28
C ARG A 471 -28.54 -21.94 -14.89
N ALA A 472 -29.10 -21.05 -15.72
CA ALA A 472 -29.36 -19.61 -15.57
C ALA A 472 -28.37 -18.78 -14.72
N ARG A 473 -27.38 -18.17 -15.39
CA ARG A 473 -26.90 -16.85 -14.93
C ARG A 473 -28.14 -15.95 -14.82
N ALA A 474 -28.36 -15.35 -13.66
CA ALA A 474 -29.33 -14.27 -13.53
C ALA A 474 -29.09 -13.26 -14.66
N ARG A 475 -30.12 -13.02 -15.47
CA ARG A 475 -30.03 -12.17 -16.65
C ARG A 475 -29.64 -10.76 -16.22
N ASP A 476 -28.65 -10.17 -16.89
CA ASP A 476 -28.20 -8.82 -16.55
C ASP A 476 -29.38 -7.84 -16.73
N PRO A 477 -29.77 -7.06 -15.70
CA PRO A 477 -30.98 -6.23 -15.72
C PRO A 477 -30.94 -5.11 -16.77
N ARG A 478 -29.79 -4.86 -17.41
CA ARG A 478 -29.65 -3.89 -18.51
C ARG A 478 -30.04 -4.43 -19.87
N LEU A 479 -30.32 -5.73 -19.99
CA LEU A 479 -30.70 -6.35 -21.26
C LEU A 479 -32.21 -6.21 -21.52
N PRO A 480 -32.63 -5.80 -22.72
CA PRO A 480 -34.03 -5.89 -23.16
C PRO A 480 -34.57 -7.34 -23.12
N PRO A 481 -35.89 -7.56 -23.25
CA PRO A 481 -36.53 -8.89 -23.28
C PRO A 481 -35.93 -9.85 -24.32
N VAL A 482 -36.15 -11.16 -24.14
CA VAL A 482 -35.66 -12.17 -25.11
C VAL A 482 -36.41 -11.95 -26.42
N GLY A 483 -35.74 -12.12 -27.56
CA GLY A 483 -36.31 -11.87 -28.89
C GLY A 483 -36.11 -10.43 -29.39
N HIS A 484 -35.59 -9.52 -28.55
CA HIS A 484 -35.21 -8.18 -29.02
C HIS A 484 -33.93 -8.23 -29.85
N THR A 485 -33.88 -7.39 -30.88
CA THR A 485 -32.69 -7.18 -31.73
C THR A 485 -32.02 -5.87 -31.34
N LEU A 486 -30.78 -5.94 -30.85
CA LEU A 486 -29.95 -4.75 -30.62
C LEU A 486 -29.40 -4.27 -31.96
N ARG A 487 -29.53 -2.97 -32.22
CA ARG A 487 -29.03 -2.31 -33.43
C ARG A 487 -27.83 -1.43 -33.08
N ARG A 488 -26.77 -1.51 -33.87
CA ARG A 488 -25.59 -0.65 -33.71
C ARG A 488 -24.91 -0.37 -35.03
N THR A 489 -24.83 0.91 -35.39
CA THR A 489 -23.97 1.36 -36.50
C THR A 489 -22.52 1.50 -36.03
N TYR A 490 -21.60 0.84 -36.74
CA TYR A 490 -20.15 0.94 -36.51
C TYR A 490 -19.43 0.95 -37.87
N ARG A 491 -18.54 1.93 -38.07
CA ARG A 491 -17.83 2.15 -39.35
C ARG A 491 -18.75 2.19 -40.58
N GLY A 492 -19.93 2.82 -40.44
CA GLY A 492 -20.90 2.97 -41.53
C GLY A 492 -21.77 1.75 -41.81
N VAL A 493 -21.54 0.61 -41.14
CA VAL A 493 -22.33 -0.62 -41.30
C VAL A 493 -23.26 -0.78 -40.10
N GLU A 494 -24.53 -1.15 -40.35
CA GLU A 494 -25.49 -1.47 -39.30
C GLU A 494 -25.39 -2.94 -38.88
N HIS A 495 -25.25 -3.17 -37.58
CA HIS A 495 -25.13 -4.50 -36.99
C HIS A 495 -26.36 -4.83 -36.15
N HIS A 496 -26.92 -6.02 -36.36
CA HIS A 496 -28.13 -6.53 -35.70
C HIS A 496 -27.80 -7.76 -34.86
N VAL A 497 -28.15 -7.72 -33.57
CA VAL A 497 -27.85 -8.81 -32.63
C VAL A 497 -29.13 -9.27 -31.93
N LEU A 498 -29.53 -10.52 -32.15
CA LEU A 498 -30.72 -11.10 -31.54
C LEU A 498 -30.43 -11.62 -30.13
N LEU A 499 -31.28 -11.26 -29.16
CA LEU A 499 -31.17 -11.74 -27.77
C LEU A 499 -31.88 -13.08 -27.62
N LEU A 500 -31.12 -14.12 -27.26
CA LEU A 500 -31.62 -15.47 -27.01
C LEU A 500 -31.71 -15.74 -25.50
N PRO A 501 -32.50 -16.75 -25.06
CA PRO A 501 -32.62 -17.10 -23.64
C PRO A 501 -31.28 -17.37 -22.94
N HIS A 502 -30.29 -17.89 -23.70
CA HIS A 502 -29.00 -18.32 -23.17
C HIS A 502 -27.80 -17.77 -23.96
N GLY A 503 -27.97 -16.67 -24.71
CA GLY A 503 -26.88 -16.10 -25.52
C GLY A 503 -27.32 -14.97 -26.44
N PHE A 504 -26.50 -14.70 -27.45
CA PHE A 504 -26.71 -13.66 -28.45
C PHE A 504 -26.38 -14.23 -29.82
N GLU A 505 -27.21 -13.96 -30.82
CA GLU A 505 -26.95 -14.34 -32.20
C GLU A 505 -26.53 -13.11 -33.00
N TYR A 506 -25.45 -13.24 -33.77
CA TYR A 506 -24.97 -12.20 -34.66
C TYR A 506 -24.39 -12.84 -35.93
N GLY A 507 -24.94 -12.50 -37.09
CA GLY A 507 -24.51 -13.03 -38.38
C GLY A 507 -24.57 -14.57 -38.47
N GLY A 508 -25.63 -15.18 -37.91
CA GLY A 508 -25.81 -16.64 -37.89
C GLY A 508 -24.92 -17.39 -36.90
N THR A 509 -24.10 -16.70 -36.10
CA THR A 509 -23.21 -17.31 -35.10
C THR A 509 -23.69 -17.01 -33.68
N LEU A 510 -23.62 -18.01 -32.80
CA LEU A 510 -24.01 -17.90 -31.40
C LEU A 510 -22.85 -17.45 -30.49
N TYR A 511 -23.12 -16.47 -29.64
CA TYR A 511 -22.16 -15.88 -28.71
C TYR A 511 -22.67 -15.94 -27.27
N SER A 512 -21.77 -16.24 -26.34
CA SER A 512 -22.08 -16.32 -24.90
C SER A 512 -22.11 -14.96 -24.18
N SER A 513 -21.71 -13.86 -24.84
CA SER A 513 -21.78 -12.51 -24.27
C SER A 513 -21.70 -11.40 -25.32
N LEU A 514 -22.33 -10.24 -25.05
CA LEU A 514 -22.24 -9.04 -25.91
C LEU A 514 -20.80 -8.54 -26.13
N SER A 515 -19.89 -8.75 -25.18
CA SER A 515 -18.49 -8.37 -25.36
C SER A 515 -17.78 -9.21 -26.43
N ARG A 516 -18.19 -10.48 -26.61
CA ARG A 516 -17.69 -11.32 -27.71
C ARG A 516 -18.28 -10.87 -29.05
N VAL A 517 -19.56 -10.50 -29.08
CA VAL A 517 -20.20 -9.92 -30.28
C VAL A 517 -19.51 -8.60 -30.67
N ALA A 518 -19.27 -7.71 -29.71
CA ALA A 518 -18.55 -6.46 -29.95
C ALA A 518 -17.12 -6.70 -30.44
N ARG A 519 -16.43 -7.74 -29.94
CA ARG A 519 -15.11 -8.12 -30.44
C ARG A 519 -15.18 -8.66 -31.88
N ALA A 520 -16.21 -9.44 -32.23
CA ALA A 520 -16.42 -9.91 -33.60
C ALA A 520 -16.66 -8.75 -34.57
N ILE A 521 -17.36 -7.70 -34.14
CA ILE A 521 -17.62 -6.49 -34.95
C ILE A 521 -16.39 -5.57 -35.05
N THR A 522 -15.65 -5.38 -33.95
CA THR A 522 -14.58 -4.36 -33.86
C THR A 522 -13.17 -4.90 -34.08
N GLY A 523 -12.97 -6.22 -34.07
CA GLY A 523 -11.66 -6.88 -34.11
C GLY A 523 -10.84 -6.76 -32.82
N THR A 524 -11.27 -5.97 -31.84
CA THR A 524 -10.56 -5.70 -30.59
C THR A 524 -11.44 -5.93 -29.37
N ALA A 525 -10.84 -6.10 -28.19
CA ALA A 525 -11.62 -6.36 -26.97
C ALA A 525 -12.41 -5.09 -26.55
N TRP A 526 -13.74 -5.16 -26.59
CA TRP A 526 -14.64 -4.07 -26.18
C TRP A 526 -15.65 -4.53 -25.13
N ASN A 527 -16.10 -3.59 -24.29
CA ASN A 527 -17.21 -3.84 -23.37
C ASN A 527 -18.53 -3.82 -24.15
N GLY A 528 -19.19 -4.98 -24.24
CA GLY A 528 -20.39 -5.15 -25.06
C GLY A 528 -21.57 -4.24 -24.67
N PHE A 529 -21.82 -4.06 -23.37
CA PHE A 529 -22.88 -3.16 -22.91
C PHE A 529 -22.64 -1.71 -23.34
N ARG A 530 -21.39 -1.24 -23.26
CA ARG A 530 -21.03 0.10 -23.72
C ARG A 530 -21.08 0.23 -25.24
N PHE A 531 -20.68 -0.81 -25.97
CA PHE A 531 -20.74 -0.85 -27.44
C PHE A 531 -22.17 -0.70 -27.94
N PHE A 532 -23.12 -1.43 -27.34
CA PHE A 532 -24.55 -1.37 -27.65
C PHE A 532 -25.30 -0.29 -26.86
N ARG A 533 -24.60 0.65 -26.20
CA ARG A 533 -25.17 1.77 -25.44
C ARG A 533 -26.18 1.39 -24.35
N LEU A 534 -26.04 0.21 -23.74
CA LEU A 534 -26.86 -0.26 -22.64
C LEU A 534 -26.29 0.23 -21.29
N GLY A 535 -26.91 1.27 -20.70
CA GLY A 535 -26.44 1.97 -19.49
C GLY A 535 -27.52 2.18 -18.42
N ALA A 536 -27.09 2.31 -17.16
CA ALA A 536 -27.94 2.55 -15.99
C ALA A 536 -28.42 4.00 -15.92
N LYS A 537 -29.39 4.33 -16.78
CA LYS A 537 -30.42 5.37 -16.72
C LYS A 537 -31.00 5.47 -18.13
N GLY A 538 -32.33 5.32 -18.23
CA GLY A 538 -33.07 5.02 -19.44
C GLY A 538 -32.60 5.77 -20.69
N ALA A 539 -32.36 4.99 -21.74
CA ALA A 539 -32.50 5.45 -23.11
C ALA A 539 -33.72 4.71 -23.68
N THR A 540 -34.65 5.51 -24.19
CA THR A 540 -35.95 5.16 -24.72
C THR A 540 -35.84 4.08 -25.80
N PRO A 541 -36.68 3.03 -25.78
CA PRO A 541 -36.88 2.19 -26.95
C PRO A 541 -37.61 3.02 -28.02
N VAL A 542 -37.13 2.95 -29.27
CA VAL A 542 -37.94 3.20 -30.47
C VAL A 542 -38.23 1.85 -31.08
#